data_AF-A0A832H175-F1
#
_entry.id   AF-A0A832H175-F1
#
_cell.length_a   1.000
_cell.length_b   1.000
_cell.length_c   1.000
_cell.angle_alpha   90.00
_cell.angle_beta   90.00
_cell.angle_gamma   90.00
#
_symmetry.space_group_name_H-M   'P 1'
#
loop_
_entity.id
_entity.type
_entity.pdbx_description
1 polymer ?
#
loop_
_entity_poly.entity_id
_entity_poly.type
_entity_poly.pdbx_seq_one_letter_code
_entity_poly.pdbx_strand_id
1 'polypeptide(L)'
;MKFNQIPAVLGVATAAVVSTIAMPEQATAATFQLASGVTSVFLDLPTLESVGLQLTGATDVVDPVSSDFLVGFTITPATTFTFTTDGGFAPVSGTIEHTGSVTFNSALTVGNFSIGFDPVRAVGAASGFFVRDTITTGAILFDVAAPSSLSFSDQTLKLDLVADLLVSSELAGVLGNPGLAGAEVGAASINGTAVPEPTTMLGALAAGGFLAARRRLAKKGS
;
A
#
# COMPACT_ATOMS: atom_id res chain seq x y z
N MET A 1 79.66 45.82 -14.81
CA MET A 1 78.99 46.78 -13.92
C MET A 1 77.99 47.60 -14.72
N LYS A 2 76.69 47.39 -14.50
CA LYS A 2 75.57 48.34 -14.60
C LYS A 2 74.29 47.56 -14.29
N PHE A 3 73.66 47.93 -13.18
CA PHE A 3 72.39 47.42 -12.65
C PHE A 3 71.19 48.14 -13.31
N ASN A 4 69.97 47.69 -12.95
CA ASN A 4 68.61 48.28 -13.12
C ASN A 4 67.78 47.77 -14.33
N GLN A 5 66.51 47.33 -14.24
CA GLN A 5 65.48 47.17 -13.17
C GLN A 5 64.44 46.07 -13.54
N ILE A 6 63.73 45.56 -12.51
CA ILE A 6 62.47 44.75 -12.51
C ILE A 6 61.32 45.76 -12.23
N PRO A 7 60.07 45.69 -12.78
CA PRO A 7 59.06 44.66 -12.45
C PRO A 7 58.03 44.30 -13.56
N ALA A 8 57.45 43.11 -13.55
CA ALA A 8 56.07 42.78 -13.09
C ALA A 8 55.63 41.59 -14.00
N VAL A 9 54.69 40.69 -13.72
CA VAL A 9 53.38 40.74 -13.07
C VAL A 9 53.06 39.32 -12.58
N LEU A 10 52.54 39.23 -11.37
CA LEU A 10 51.97 38.03 -10.75
C LEU A 10 50.56 37.81 -11.35
N GLY A 11 50.36 36.75 -12.12
CA GLY A 11 49.06 36.35 -12.63
C GLY A 11 48.52 35.14 -11.87
N VAL A 12 47.72 35.38 -10.83
CA VAL A 12 46.95 34.35 -10.11
C VAL A 12 45.69 34.06 -10.92
N ALA A 13 45.64 32.91 -11.59
CA ALA A 13 44.40 32.41 -12.19
C ALA A 13 43.63 31.59 -11.15
N THR A 14 42.67 32.22 -10.48
CA THR A 14 41.63 31.52 -9.71
C THR A 14 40.70 30.78 -10.65
N ALA A 15 40.82 29.46 -10.74
CA ALA A 15 39.80 28.60 -11.35
C ALA A 15 38.64 28.43 -10.34
N ALA A 16 37.50 29.07 -10.62
CA ALA A 16 36.26 28.80 -9.91
C ALA A 16 35.75 27.41 -10.30
N VAL A 17 35.88 26.45 -9.39
CA VAL A 17 35.18 25.17 -9.52
C VAL A 17 33.70 25.45 -9.32
N VAL A 18 32.92 25.47 -10.41
CA VAL A 18 31.47 25.43 -10.35
C VAL A 18 31.10 24.00 -9.94
N SER A 19 30.94 23.79 -8.64
CA SER A 19 30.31 22.58 -8.12
C SER A 19 28.87 22.58 -8.62
N THR A 20 28.60 21.80 -9.67
CA THR A 20 27.24 21.39 -10.01
C THR A 20 26.73 20.55 -8.84
N ILE A 21 26.01 21.20 -7.92
CA ILE A 21 25.25 20.51 -6.90
C ILE A 21 24.15 19.77 -7.67
N ALA A 22 24.39 18.51 -8.00
CA ALA A 22 23.33 17.59 -8.36
C ALA A 22 22.45 17.50 -7.12
N MET A 23 21.35 18.26 -7.10
CA MET A 23 20.30 18.03 -6.12
C MET A 23 19.88 16.57 -6.33
N PRO A 24 19.76 15.74 -5.27
CA PRO A 24 19.08 14.48 -5.42
C PRO A 24 17.69 14.80 -5.97
N GLU A 25 17.34 14.16 -7.07
CA GLU A 25 15.98 14.11 -7.59
C GLU A 25 15.16 13.41 -6.51
N GLN A 26 14.71 14.19 -5.53
CA GLN A 26 13.80 13.72 -4.50
C GLN A 26 12.49 13.48 -5.24
N ALA A 27 12.31 12.25 -5.73
CA ALA A 27 11.03 11.78 -6.21
C ALA A 27 10.02 12.12 -5.12
N THR A 28 9.15 13.10 -5.38
CA THR A 28 8.12 13.49 -4.44
C THR A 28 7.26 12.26 -4.21
N ALA A 29 7.24 11.75 -2.98
CA ALA A 29 6.39 10.65 -2.58
C ALA A 29 4.95 10.91 -3.06
N ALA A 30 4.46 10.07 -3.98
CA ALA A 30 3.11 10.19 -4.48
C ALA A 30 2.16 9.40 -3.57
N THR A 31 1.09 10.05 -3.14
CA THR A 31 -0.03 9.42 -2.45
C THR A 31 -1.06 8.95 -3.46
N PHE A 32 -1.53 7.73 -3.26
CA PHE A 32 -2.55 7.10 -4.08
C PHE A 32 -3.74 6.69 -3.24
N GLN A 33 -4.92 6.75 -3.83
CA GLN A 33 -6.15 6.22 -3.28
C GLN A 33 -6.54 4.95 -4.03
N LEU A 34 -6.88 3.88 -3.29
CA LEU A 34 -7.44 2.68 -3.88
C LEU A 34 -8.89 2.95 -4.28
N ALA A 35 -9.22 2.82 -5.56
CA ALA A 35 -10.52 3.21 -6.09
C ALA A 35 -11.48 2.03 -6.27
N SER A 36 -10.97 0.89 -6.73
CA SER A 36 -11.77 -0.30 -7.03
C SER A 36 -10.87 -1.53 -7.15
N GLY A 37 -11.47 -2.72 -7.21
CA GLY A 37 -10.73 -3.96 -7.33
C GLY A 37 -11.49 -5.16 -6.80
N VAL A 38 -10.77 -6.26 -6.67
CA VAL A 38 -11.21 -7.51 -6.06
C VAL A 38 -10.16 -7.97 -5.07
N THR A 39 -10.58 -8.29 -3.85
CA THR A 39 -9.75 -9.01 -2.89
C THR A 39 -10.09 -10.49 -2.97
N SER A 40 -9.14 -11.29 -3.43
CA SER A 40 -9.26 -12.75 -3.51
C SER A 40 -8.76 -13.37 -2.21
N VAL A 41 -9.44 -14.40 -1.73
CA VAL A 41 -9.15 -15.04 -0.45
C VAL A 41 -9.06 -16.55 -0.63
N PHE A 42 -7.98 -17.10 -0.12
CA PHE A 42 -7.74 -18.52 0.06
C PHE A 42 -7.84 -18.80 1.55
N LEU A 43 -8.60 -19.83 1.91
CA LEU A 43 -8.72 -20.29 3.29
C LEU A 43 -8.29 -21.75 3.34
N ASP A 44 -7.42 -22.07 4.29
CA ASP A 44 -7.04 -23.44 4.57
C ASP A 44 -8.19 -24.14 5.33
N LEU A 45 -9.13 -24.69 4.57
CA LEU A 45 -10.33 -25.34 5.10
C LEU A 45 -9.99 -26.45 6.11
N PRO A 46 -9.04 -27.38 5.85
CA PRO A 46 -8.61 -28.35 6.86
C PRO A 46 -8.22 -27.73 8.22
N THR A 47 -7.47 -26.63 8.21
CA THR A 47 -7.05 -25.95 9.45
C THR A 47 -8.24 -25.29 10.14
N LEU A 48 -9.14 -24.63 9.38
CA LEU A 48 -10.38 -24.06 9.92
C LEU A 48 -11.32 -25.13 10.50
N GLU A 49 -11.44 -26.27 9.82
CA GLU A 49 -12.26 -27.40 10.27
C GLU A 49 -11.72 -28.02 11.55
N SER A 50 -10.39 -28.07 11.71
CA SER A 50 -9.74 -28.57 12.94
C SER A 50 -10.11 -27.74 14.18
N VAL A 51 -10.53 -26.49 13.99
CA VAL A 51 -10.98 -25.58 15.04
C VAL A 51 -12.50 -25.42 15.05
N GLY A 52 -13.21 -26.30 14.35
CA GLY A 52 -14.66 -26.37 14.34
C GLY A 52 -15.33 -25.36 13.42
N LEU A 53 -14.62 -24.76 12.45
CA LEU A 53 -15.19 -23.86 11.45
C LEU A 53 -15.28 -24.57 10.08
N GLN A 54 -16.47 -25.06 9.72
CA GLN A 54 -16.75 -25.54 8.37
C GLN A 54 -17.34 -24.42 7.52
N LEU A 55 -16.73 -24.12 6.38
CA LEU A 55 -17.31 -23.19 5.41
C LEU A 55 -18.53 -23.84 4.74
N THR A 56 -19.69 -23.25 4.95
CA THR A 56 -21.00 -23.79 4.50
C THR A 56 -21.68 -22.93 3.45
N GLY A 57 -21.24 -21.69 3.25
CA GLY A 57 -21.80 -20.82 2.22
C GLY A 57 -21.01 -19.53 2.04
N ALA A 58 -21.24 -18.87 0.91
CA ALA A 58 -20.74 -17.54 0.62
C ALA A 58 -21.78 -16.77 -0.21
N THR A 59 -21.92 -15.46 0.04
CA THR A 59 -22.93 -14.59 -0.58
C THR A 59 -22.31 -13.28 -1.07
N ASP A 60 -22.83 -12.74 -2.17
CA ASP A 60 -22.34 -11.51 -2.82
C ASP A 60 -20.83 -11.54 -3.11
N VAL A 61 -20.37 -12.70 -3.58
CA VAL A 61 -19.00 -12.96 -3.97
C VAL A 61 -18.83 -12.84 -5.48
N VAL A 62 -17.58 -12.64 -5.91
CA VAL A 62 -17.18 -12.61 -7.31
C VAL A 62 -16.11 -13.65 -7.57
N ASP A 63 -15.86 -13.92 -8.85
CA ASP A 63 -14.76 -14.79 -9.24
C ASP A 63 -13.43 -14.20 -8.74
N PRO A 64 -12.57 -15.02 -8.10
CA PRO A 64 -11.26 -14.57 -7.69
C PRO A 64 -10.35 -14.29 -8.89
N VAL A 65 -9.28 -13.54 -8.65
CA VAL A 65 -8.34 -13.13 -9.70
C VAL A 65 -7.50 -14.30 -10.24
N SER A 66 -7.31 -15.36 -9.44
CA SER A 66 -6.73 -16.62 -9.90
C SER A 66 -7.51 -17.82 -9.33
N SER A 67 -7.33 -18.98 -9.97
CA SER A 67 -7.90 -20.25 -9.51
C SER A 67 -7.30 -20.77 -8.19
N ASP A 68 -6.25 -20.13 -7.70
CA ASP A 68 -5.58 -20.53 -6.45
C ASP A 68 -6.35 -20.00 -5.22
N PHE A 69 -7.25 -19.03 -5.41
CA PHE A 69 -8.10 -18.49 -4.36
C PHE A 69 -9.50 -19.13 -4.42
N LEU A 70 -10.15 -19.23 -3.27
CA LEU A 70 -11.46 -19.84 -3.14
C LEU A 70 -12.59 -18.87 -3.49
N VAL A 71 -12.43 -17.60 -3.13
CA VAL A 71 -13.51 -16.61 -3.20
C VAL A 71 -12.95 -15.21 -3.45
N GLY A 72 -13.66 -14.40 -4.23
CA GLY A 72 -13.36 -12.98 -4.42
C GLY A 72 -14.41 -12.07 -3.78
N PHE A 73 -13.96 -10.95 -3.21
CA PHE A 73 -14.82 -9.88 -2.71
C PHE A 73 -14.55 -8.58 -3.45
N THR A 74 -15.60 -7.94 -3.94
CA THR A 74 -15.47 -6.65 -4.65
C THR A 74 -15.10 -5.55 -3.66
N ILE A 75 -14.10 -4.74 -4.02
CA ILE A 75 -13.75 -3.51 -3.32
C ILE A 75 -14.80 -2.46 -3.68
N THR A 76 -15.49 -1.96 -2.66
CA THR A 76 -16.63 -1.05 -2.82
C THR A 76 -16.18 0.40 -3.00
N PRO A 77 -17.06 1.26 -3.55
CA PRO A 77 -16.81 2.71 -3.64
C PRO A 77 -16.70 3.43 -2.29
N ALA A 78 -17.08 2.79 -1.18
CA ALA A 78 -16.91 3.33 0.17
C ALA A 78 -15.46 3.27 0.66
N THR A 79 -14.57 2.58 -0.07
CA THR A 79 -13.14 2.52 0.21
C THR A 79 -12.53 3.91 0.23
N THR A 80 -11.81 4.20 1.30
CA THR A 80 -11.09 5.48 1.51
C THR A 80 -9.59 5.28 1.66
N PHE A 81 -9.11 4.07 1.40
CA PHE A 81 -7.72 3.69 1.64
C PHE A 81 -6.75 4.52 0.79
N THR A 82 -5.79 5.12 1.48
CA THR A 82 -4.71 5.93 0.92
C THR A 82 -3.37 5.37 1.35
N PHE A 83 -2.42 5.34 0.43
CA PHE A 83 -1.06 4.87 0.68
C PHE A 83 -0.04 5.71 -0.07
N THR A 84 1.20 5.68 0.40
CA THR A 84 2.36 6.28 -0.25
C THR A 84 3.30 5.19 -0.76
N THR A 85 4.17 5.58 -1.67
CA THR A 85 5.27 4.76 -2.21
C THR A 85 6.63 5.12 -1.61
N ASP A 86 6.68 6.09 -0.70
CA ASP A 86 7.90 6.49 0.00
C ASP A 86 8.40 5.36 0.90
N GLY A 87 9.58 4.82 0.58
CA GLY A 87 10.11 3.65 1.30
C GLY A 87 9.36 2.34 1.07
N GLY A 88 8.49 2.26 0.06
CA GLY A 88 7.66 1.09 -0.25
C GLY A 88 6.16 1.38 -0.10
N PHE A 89 5.33 0.33 -0.09
CA PHE A 89 3.90 0.47 0.16
C PHE A 89 3.67 0.75 1.64
N ALA A 90 3.34 2.01 1.95
CA ALA A 90 3.07 2.44 3.31
C ALA A 90 1.64 3.02 3.39
N PRO A 91 0.76 2.44 4.21
CA PRO A 91 -0.57 2.99 4.43
C PRO A 91 -0.47 4.38 5.07
N VAL A 92 -1.28 5.31 4.57
CA VAL A 92 -1.37 6.69 5.10
C VAL A 92 -2.62 6.82 5.95
N SER A 93 -3.78 6.42 5.42
CA SER A 93 -5.06 6.49 6.13
C SER A 93 -6.17 5.70 5.43
N GLY A 94 -7.32 5.58 6.09
CA GLY A 94 -8.53 5.00 5.53
C GLY A 94 -8.59 3.48 5.61
N THR A 95 -9.58 2.91 4.94
CA THR A 95 -9.88 1.48 4.96
C THR A 95 -10.31 1.00 3.58
N ILE A 96 -10.09 -0.29 3.31
CA ILE A 96 -10.55 -0.97 2.11
C ILE A 96 -11.85 -1.70 2.46
N GLU A 97 -12.95 -1.26 1.87
CA GLU A 97 -14.29 -1.73 2.20
C GLU A 97 -14.80 -2.70 1.15
N HIS A 98 -15.34 -3.83 1.59
CA HIS A 98 -15.84 -4.90 0.74
C HIS A 98 -17.31 -5.18 1.03
N THR A 99 -18.00 -5.73 0.04
CA THR A 99 -19.32 -6.37 0.22
C THR A 99 -19.19 -7.87 0.05
N GLY A 100 -20.04 -8.60 0.76
CA GLY A 100 -20.14 -10.05 0.70
C GLY A 100 -19.82 -10.74 2.00
N SER A 101 -20.22 -11.99 2.12
CA SER A 101 -20.13 -12.73 3.38
C SER A 101 -19.78 -14.20 3.16
N VAL A 102 -19.24 -14.80 4.21
CA VAL A 102 -19.04 -16.24 4.34
C VAL A 102 -19.78 -16.74 5.57
N THR A 103 -20.33 -17.95 5.46
CA THR A 103 -21.08 -18.59 6.53
C THR A 103 -20.37 -19.85 6.97
N PHE A 104 -20.04 -19.92 8.26
CA PHE A 104 -19.48 -21.10 8.91
C PHE A 104 -20.57 -21.87 9.66
N ASN A 105 -20.51 -23.21 9.58
CA ASN A 105 -21.40 -24.15 10.28
C ASN A 105 -22.90 -23.86 10.11
N SER A 106 -23.31 -23.21 9.02
CA SER A 106 -24.68 -22.73 8.79
C SER A 106 -25.24 -21.82 9.90
N ALA A 107 -24.36 -21.21 10.72
CA ALA A 107 -24.76 -20.49 11.92
C ALA A 107 -24.01 -19.16 12.11
N LEU A 108 -22.71 -19.11 11.80
CA LEU A 108 -21.89 -17.92 11.96
C LEU A 108 -21.64 -17.27 10.59
N THR A 109 -22.32 -16.17 10.32
CA THR A 109 -22.06 -15.36 9.13
C THR A 109 -21.17 -14.19 9.47
N VAL A 110 -20.06 -14.05 8.76
CA VAL A 110 -19.16 -12.89 8.81
C VAL A 110 -19.02 -12.30 7.43
N GLY A 111 -18.95 -10.98 7.32
CA GLY A 111 -18.95 -10.33 6.03
C GLY A 111 -18.89 -8.82 6.08
N ASN A 112 -19.06 -8.22 4.90
CA ASN A 112 -18.73 -6.84 4.59
C ASN A 112 -17.39 -6.47 5.25
N PHE A 113 -16.32 -6.98 4.66
CA PHE A 113 -15.02 -6.89 5.29
C PHE A 113 -14.43 -5.49 5.13
N SER A 114 -13.87 -4.97 6.23
CA SER A 114 -13.07 -3.76 6.24
C SER A 114 -11.62 -4.14 6.51
N ILE A 115 -10.71 -3.83 5.58
CA ILE A 115 -9.28 -3.98 5.78
C ILE A 115 -8.74 -2.64 6.28
N GLY A 116 -8.23 -2.63 7.51
CA GLY A 116 -7.63 -1.47 8.15
C GLY A 116 -6.15 -1.68 8.43
N PHE A 117 -5.50 -0.62 8.90
CA PHE A 117 -4.13 -0.64 9.36
C PHE A 117 -4.01 -0.05 10.76
N ASP A 118 -3.33 -0.78 11.64
CA ASP A 118 -2.96 -0.34 12.97
C ASP A 118 -1.48 -0.69 13.23
N PRO A 119 -0.57 0.29 13.39
CA PRO A 119 0.84 0.02 13.61
C PRO A 119 1.11 -0.72 14.93
N VAL A 120 0.20 -0.68 15.91
CA VAL A 120 0.35 -1.42 17.17
C VAL A 120 0.16 -2.92 16.95
N ARG A 121 -0.51 -3.33 15.86
CA ARG A 121 -0.70 -4.73 15.47
C ARG A 121 0.45 -5.30 14.64
N ALA A 122 1.44 -4.49 14.29
CA ALA A 122 2.64 -4.96 13.61
C ALA A 122 3.55 -5.72 14.60
N VAL A 123 3.12 -6.92 15.00
CA VAL A 123 3.79 -7.77 15.99
C VAL A 123 4.04 -9.15 15.39
N GLY A 124 5.28 -9.64 15.53
CA GLY A 124 5.67 -10.94 14.99
C GLY A 124 5.61 -10.95 13.46
N ALA A 125 4.79 -11.84 12.90
CA ALA A 125 4.60 -11.96 11.45
C ALA A 125 3.55 -10.99 10.89
N ALA A 126 2.69 -10.40 11.74
CA ALA A 126 1.66 -9.46 11.32
C ALA A 126 2.26 -8.12 10.90
N SER A 127 1.76 -7.55 9.81
CA SER A 127 2.25 -6.28 9.26
C SER A 127 1.52 -5.05 9.80
N GLY A 128 0.54 -5.24 10.70
CA GLY A 128 -0.36 -4.20 11.17
C GLY A 128 -1.64 -4.04 10.33
N PHE A 129 -1.73 -4.70 9.18
CA PHE A 129 -3.00 -4.80 8.45
C PHE A 129 -3.91 -5.82 9.14
N PHE A 130 -5.21 -5.56 9.16
CA PHE A 130 -6.20 -6.44 9.77
C PHE A 130 -7.51 -6.45 8.98
N VAL A 131 -8.22 -7.57 9.04
CA VAL A 131 -9.53 -7.78 8.43
C VAL A 131 -10.59 -7.81 9.51
N ARG A 132 -11.58 -6.92 9.40
CA ARG A 132 -12.69 -6.80 10.34
C ARG A 132 -14.02 -7.14 9.68
N ASP A 133 -14.86 -7.89 10.38
CA ASP A 133 -16.26 -8.10 10.01
C ASP A 133 -17.09 -6.87 10.38
N THR A 134 -17.89 -6.37 9.44
CA THR A 134 -18.78 -5.21 9.68
C THR A 134 -20.26 -5.57 9.63
N ILE A 135 -20.62 -6.83 9.35
CA ILE A 135 -22.02 -7.28 9.39
C ILE A 135 -22.44 -7.60 10.82
N THR A 136 -21.74 -8.52 11.48
CA THR A 136 -22.32 -9.23 12.64
C THR A 136 -21.63 -8.85 13.93
N THR A 137 -20.30 -8.95 13.96
CA THR A 137 -19.51 -8.93 15.19
C THR A 137 -18.81 -7.59 15.42
N GLY A 138 -18.47 -6.86 14.36
CA GLY A 138 -17.57 -5.71 14.46
C GLY A 138 -16.14 -6.09 14.84
N ALA A 139 -15.85 -7.39 14.97
CA ALA A 139 -14.60 -7.91 15.49
C ALA A 139 -13.56 -8.02 14.38
N ILE A 140 -12.30 -7.87 14.78
CA ILE A 140 -11.16 -8.18 13.91
C ILE A 140 -11.06 -9.70 13.84
N LEU A 141 -11.14 -10.26 12.64
CA LEU A 141 -11.13 -11.70 12.42
C LEU A 141 -9.73 -12.22 12.13
N PHE A 142 -8.98 -11.47 11.32
CA PHE A 142 -7.66 -11.86 10.88
C PHE A 142 -6.70 -10.68 10.96
N ASP A 143 -5.48 -10.94 11.38
CA ASP A 143 -4.35 -10.06 11.13
C ASP A 143 -3.67 -10.52 9.82
N VAL A 144 -3.09 -9.58 9.07
CA VAL A 144 -2.49 -9.85 7.77
C VAL A 144 -0.97 -9.79 7.92
N ALA A 145 -0.29 -10.81 7.39
CA ALA A 145 1.17 -10.87 7.39
C ALA A 145 1.79 -9.86 6.41
N ALA A 146 3.10 -9.64 6.52
CA ALA A 146 3.81 -8.76 5.60
C ALA A 146 3.65 -9.25 4.14
N PRO A 147 3.16 -8.40 3.22
CA PRO A 147 2.95 -8.81 1.84
C PRO A 147 4.28 -9.17 1.17
N SER A 148 4.28 -10.27 0.41
CA SER A 148 5.48 -10.86 -0.17
C SER A 148 6.04 -10.09 -1.37
N SER A 149 5.19 -9.34 -2.09
CA SER A 149 5.58 -8.48 -3.20
C SER A 149 4.60 -7.34 -3.42
N LEU A 150 5.13 -6.21 -3.89
CA LEU A 150 4.35 -5.08 -4.39
C LEU A 150 4.65 -4.97 -5.88
N SER A 151 3.63 -5.15 -6.71
CA SER A 151 3.75 -4.87 -8.14
C SER A 151 2.78 -3.78 -8.56
N PHE A 152 3.21 -2.98 -9.55
CA PHE A 152 2.40 -1.94 -10.18
C PHE A 152 2.49 -2.14 -11.69
N SER A 153 1.34 -2.13 -12.39
CA SER A 153 1.27 -2.27 -13.85
C SER A 153 0.65 -1.02 -14.49
N ASP A 154 1.38 -0.41 -15.44
CA ASP A 154 0.94 0.57 -16.46
C ASP A 154 -0.15 1.60 -16.12
N GLN A 155 0.24 2.82 -15.69
CA GLN A 155 -0.58 4.07 -15.58
C GLN A 155 -1.95 3.99 -14.85
N THR A 156 -2.38 2.79 -14.49
CA THR A 156 -3.59 2.37 -13.81
C THR A 156 -3.03 1.46 -12.74
N LEU A 157 -2.56 2.03 -11.63
CA LEU A 157 -1.73 1.33 -10.64
C LEU A 157 -2.47 0.10 -10.13
N LYS A 158 -2.20 -1.05 -10.73
CA LYS A 158 -2.70 -2.34 -10.28
C LYS A 158 -1.87 -2.74 -9.08
N LEU A 159 -2.49 -2.71 -7.92
CA LEU A 159 -1.93 -3.20 -6.69
C LEU A 159 -2.19 -4.70 -6.63
N ASP A 160 -1.14 -5.51 -6.55
CA ASP A 160 -1.22 -6.94 -6.26
C ASP A 160 -0.40 -7.20 -4.99
N LEU A 161 -1.11 -7.42 -3.89
CA LEU A 161 -0.54 -7.74 -2.58
C LEU A 161 -0.98 -9.13 -2.20
N VAL A 162 -0.06 -10.09 -2.13
CA VAL A 162 -0.34 -11.41 -1.56
C VAL A 162 0.26 -11.49 -0.16
N ALA A 163 -0.60 -11.77 0.81
CA ALA A 163 -0.24 -11.84 2.22
C ALA A 163 -0.98 -12.97 2.94
N ASP A 164 -0.32 -13.56 3.93
CA ASP A 164 -0.90 -14.63 4.73
C ASP A 164 -1.93 -14.07 5.71
N LEU A 165 -2.99 -14.84 5.94
CA LEU A 165 -4.05 -14.53 6.90
C LEU A 165 -3.76 -15.26 8.20
N LEU A 166 -3.58 -14.49 9.26
CA LEU A 166 -3.32 -14.96 10.62
C LEU A 166 -4.59 -14.80 11.45
N VAL A 167 -4.95 -15.80 12.25
CA VAL A 167 -6.10 -15.69 13.16
C VAL A 167 -5.83 -14.60 14.20
N SER A 168 -6.76 -13.65 14.33
CA SER A 168 -6.63 -12.59 15.33
C SER A 168 -6.83 -13.13 16.75
N SER A 169 -6.31 -12.39 17.73
CA SER A 169 -6.54 -12.72 19.14
C SER A 169 -8.03 -12.70 19.52
N GLU A 170 -8.80 -11.83 18.87
CA GLU A 170 -10.23 -11.66 19.07
C GLU A 170 -11.01 -12.86 18.55
N LEU A 171 -10.70 -13.32 17.34
CA LEU A 171 -11.32 -14.51 16.77
C LEU A 171 -10.95 -15.75 17.59
N ALA A 172 -9.68 -15.92 17.93
CA ALA A 172 -9.22 -17.00 18.80
C ALA A 172 -9.98 -17.02 20.15
N GLY A 173 -10.23 -15.85 20.72
CA GLY A 173 -11.04 -15.68 21.93
C GLY A 173 -12.50 -16.08 21.73
N VAL A 174 -13.13 -15.66 20.64
CA VAL A 174 -14.51 -16.04 20.28
C VAL A 174 -14.64 -17.55 20.05
N LEU A 175 -13.63 -18.18 19.45
CA LEU A 175 -13.57 -19.62 19.23
C LEU A 175 -13.27 -20.43 20.51
N GLY A 176 -12.96 -19.76 21.62
CA GLY A 176 -12.59 -20.42 22.88
C GLY A 176 -11.24 -21.16 22.81
N ASN A 177 -10.41 -20.86 21.81
CA ASN A 177 -9.10 -21.47 21.61
C ASN A 177 -8.03 -20.38 21.40
N PRO A 178 -7.50 -19.79 22.49
CA PRO A 178 -6.54 -18.70 22.40
C PRO A 178 -5.20 -19.12 21.77
N GLY A 179 -4.90 -20.43 21.70
CA GLY A 179 -3.70 -20.95 21.05
C GLY A 179 -3.69 -20.81 19.54
N LEU A 180 -4.82 -20.41 18.93
CA LEU A 180 -4.91 -20.12 17.50
C LEU A 180 -4.45 -18.72 17.14
N ALA A 181 -4.32 -17.80 18.10
CA ALA A 181 -3.92 -16.44 17.81
C ALA A 181 -2.54 -16.43 17.11
N GLY A 182 -2.48 -15.83 15.92
CA GLY A 182 -1.30 -15.80 15.06
C GLY A 182 -1.07 -17.06 14.21
N ALA A 183 -1.96 -18.05 14.26
CA ALA A 183 -1.90 -19.20 13.36
C ALA A 183 -2.30 -18.80 11.94
N GLU A 184 -1.56 -19.26 10.95
CA GLU A 184 -1.87 -19.08 9.54
C GLU A 184 -3.06 -19.97 9.15
N VAL A 185 -4.05 -19.36 8.48
CA VAL A 185 -5.29 -20.03 8.07
C VAL A 185 -5.66 -19.74 6.62
N GLY A 186 -4.75 -19.15 5.85
CA GLY A 186 -4.96 -18.86 4.44
C GLY A 186 -4.14 -17.69 3.94
N ALA A 187 -4.56 -17.14 2.81
CA ALA A 187 -3.92 -16.00 2.17
C ALA A 187 -4.96 -15.07 1.54
N ALA A 188 -4.65 -13.78 1.48
CA ALA A 188 -5.44 -12.79 0.78
C ALA A 188 -4.59 -12.13 -0.32
N SER A 189 -5.21 -11.90 -1.47
CA SER A 189 -4.64 -11.13 -2.58
C SER A 189 -5.51 -9.93 -2.90
N ILE A 190 -5.00 -8.73 -2.61
CA ILE A 190 -5.70 -7.49 -2.94
C ILE A 190 -5.28 -7.08 -4.36
N ASN A 191 -6.24 -7.12 -5.29
CA ASN A 191 -6.06 -6.73 -6.68
C ASN A 191 -6.90 -5.51 -7.00
N GLY A 192 -6.31 -4.33 -7.03
CA GLY A 192 -7.10 -3.11 -7.22
C GLY A 192 -6.41 -2.03 -8.02
N THR A 193 -7.22 -1.09 -8.50
CA THR A 193 -6.77 0.08 -9.24
C THR A 193 -6.62 1.25 -8.27
N ALA A 194 -5.42 1.84 -8.24
CA ALA A 194 -5.16 3.05 -7.46
C ALA A 194 -5.01 4.29 -8.36
N VAL A 195 -5.48 5.43 -7.86
CA VAL A 195 -5.45 6.73 -8.53
C VAL A 195 -4.63 7.74 -7.72
N PRO A 196 -3.84 8.62 -8.34
CA PRO A 196 -3.11 9.66 -7.60
C PRO A 196 -4.07 10.63 -6.91
N GLU A 197 -3.78 11.00 -5.66
CA GLU A 197 -4.54 12.01 -4.93
C GLU A 197 -4.42 13.38 -5.61
N PRO A 198 -5.49 14.19 -5.72
CA PRO A 198 -5.48 15.47 -6.45
C PRO A 198 -4.39 16.46 -6.02
N THR A 199 -3.98 16.40 -4.74
CA THR A 199 -2.92 17.25 -4.18
C THR A 199 -1.54 16.94 -4.76
N THR A 200 -1.31 15.71 -5.24
CA THR A 200 -0.05 15.32 -5.90
C THR A 200 0.06 15.85 -7.33
N MET A 201 -1.06 16.06 -8.04
CA MET A 201 -1.05 16.63 -9.40
C MET A 201 -0.65 18.11 -9.42
N LEU A 202 -0.97 18.87 -8.36
CA LEU A 202 -0.66 20.31 -8.27
C LEU A 202 0.84 20.57 -8.12
N GLY A 203 1.58 19.69 -7.43
CA GLY A 203 3.04 19.78 -7.31
C GLY A 203 3.76 19.60 -8.64
N ALA A 204 3.29 18.67 -9.47
CA ALA A 204 3.83 18.43 -10.82
C ALA A 204 3.58 19.62 -11.77
N LEU A 205 2.41 20.26 -11.68
CA LEU A 205 2.07 21.42 -12.52
C LEU A 205 2.86 22.69 -12.12
N ALA A 206 3.10 22.91 -10.84
CA ALA A 206 3.86 24.06 -10.34
C ALA A 206 5.34 24.01 -10.76
N ALA A 207 5.95 22.82 -10.75
CA ALA A 207 7.31 22.62 -11.24
C ALA A 207 7.43 22.83 -12.76
N GLY A 208 6.46 22.34 -13.54
CA GLY A 208 6.40 22.55 -14.99
C GLY A 208 6.22 24.03 -15.38
N GLY A 209 5.39 24.77 -14.64
CA GLY A 209 5.19 26.21 -14.85
C GLY A 209 6.45 27.05 -14.61
N PHE A 210 7.23 26.72 -13.57
CA PHE A 210 8.47 27.43 -13.25
C PHE A 210 9.57 27.21 -14.31
N LEU A 211 9.69 25.99 -14.83
CA LEU A 211 10.66 25.66 -15.88
C LEU A 211 10.31 26.30 -17.24
N ALA A 212 9.02 26.35 -17.59
CA ALA A 212 8.55 27.02 -18.80
C ALA A 212 8.76 28.55 -18.76
N ALA A 213 8.56 29.18 -17.60
CA ALA A 213 8.79 30.61 -17.42
C ALA A 213 10.27 30.99 -17.56
N ARG A 214 11.19 30.19 -17.03
CA ARG A 214 12.65 30.44 -17.16
C ARG A 214 13.15 30.34 -18.60
N ARG A 215 12.66 29.39 -19.40
CA ARG A 215 13.02 29.30 -20.83
C ARG A 215 12.56 30.52 -21.63
N ARG A 216 11.39 31.11 -21.31
CA ARG A 216 10.91 32.33 -21.98
C ARG A 216 11.72 33.57 -21.62
N LEU A 217 12.21 33.67 -20.38
CA LEU A 217 13.06 34.80 -19.96
C LEU A 217 14.46 34.72 -20.58
N ALA A 218 15.06 33.52 -20.69
CA ALA A 218 16.36 33.34 -21.34
C ALA A 218 16.35 33.65 -22.84
N LYS A 219 15.20 33.46 -23.53
CA LYS A 219 15.07 33.72 -24.98
C LYS A 219 14.81 35.19 -25.31
N LYS A 220 14.46 36.04 -24.33
CA LYS A 220 14.16 37.47 -24.55
C LYS A 220 15.35 38.40 -24.27
N GLY A 221 16.47 37.84 -23.79
CA GLY A 221 17.70 38.57 -23.47
C GLY A 221 18.87 38.29 -24.41
N SER A 222 18.63 37.64 -25.56
CA SER A 222 19.63 37.43 -26.63
C SER A 222 19.22 38.13 -27.91
#